data_AF-A0A1J0VV31-F1
#
_entry.id   AF-A0A1J0VV31-F1
#
_cell.length_a   1.000
_cell.length_b   1.000
_cell.length_c   1.000
_cell.angle_alpha   90.00
_cell.angle_beta   90.00
_cell.angle_gamma   90.00
#
_symmetry.space_group_name_H-M   'P 1'
#
loop_
_entity.id
_entity.type
_entity.pdbx_description
1 polymer ?
#
loop_
_entity_poly.entity_id
_entity_poly.type
_entity_poly.pdbx_seq_one_letter_code
_entity_poly.pdbx_strand_id
1 'polypeptide(L)'
;MWRQTADVPEQPTVWDIMARLAQEAEQTGQPSPVLDHSAPTEPLTRDMAHRVLQLHRACDRVRCARKAAGWTLLVELGDVVPRPANGSM
;
A
#
# COMPACT_ATOMS: atom_id res chain seq x y z
N MET A 1 34.13 38.80 5.04
CA MET A 1 33.80 37.93 3.89
C MET A 1 32.86 36.85 4.41
N TRP A 2 31.55 37.03 4.30
CA TRP A 2 30.57 36.09 4.86
C TRP A 2 30.30 34.99 3.84
N ARG A 3 30.50 33.72 4.23
CA ARG A 3 30.11 32.56 3.42
C ARG A 3 28.60 32.43 3.50
N GLN A 4 27.93 32.65 2.38
CA GLN A 4 26.54 32.27 2.16
C GLN A 4 26.46 30.75 2.39
N THR A 5 25.82 30.31 3.48
CA THR A 5 25.37 28.92 3.58
C THR A 5 24.31 28.75 2.52
N ALA A 6 24.62 28.00 1.46
CA ALA A 6 23.61 27.59 0.51
C ALA A 6 22.48 26.90 1.29
N ASP A 7 21.27 27.42 1.14
CA ASP A 7 20.05 26.82 1.65
C ASP A 7 19.97 25.41 1.05
N VAL A 8 20.29 24.39 1.85
CA VAL A 8 20.12 23.00 1.43
C VAL A 8 18.62 22.79 1.49
N PRO A 9 17.92 22.53 0.36
CA PRO A 9 16.48 22.34 0.41
C PRO A 9 16.18 21.19 1.36
N GLU A 10 15.34 21.48 2.36
CA GLU A 10 14.91 20.53 3.37
C GLU A 10 14.35 19.29 2.66
N GLN A 11 14.87 18.11 3.00
CA GLN A 11 14.47 16.90 2.31
C GLN A 11 12.98 16.64 2.56
N PRO A 12 12.20 16.28 1.53
CA PRO A 12 10.78 16.03 1.69
C PRO A 12 10.59 14.87 2.66
N THR A 13 9.62 15.01 3.56
CA THR A 13 9.28 13.95 4.48
C THR A 13 8.63 12.78 3.72
N VAL A 14 8.57 11.62 4.37
CA VAL A 14 7.78 10.50 3.85
C VAL A 14 6.33 10.91 3.61
N TRP A 15 5.78 11.80 4.44
CA TRP A 15 4.42 12.32 4.25
C TRP A 15 4.28 13.12 2.96
N ASP A 16 5.24 14.01 2.67
CA ASP A 16 5.24 14.84 1.45
C ASP A 16 5.35 13.97 0.19
N ILE A 17 6.22 12.95 0.23
CA ILE A 17 6.37 11.99 -0.86
C ILE A 17 5.06 11.23 -1.10
N MET A 18 4.41 10.76 -0.03
CA MET A 18 3.17 9.99 -0.11
C MET A 18 2.00 10.85 -0.62
N ALA A 19 1.92 12.11 -0.18
CA ALA A 19 0.93 13.08 -0.65
C ALA A 19 1.09 13.36 -2.16
N ARG A 20 2.32 13.51 -2.63
CA ARG A 20 2.61 13.71 -4.04
C ARG A 20 2.24 12.49 -4.90
N LEU A 21 2.59 11.29 -4.47
CA LEU A 21 2.22 10.05 -5.16
C LEU A 21 0.70 9.86 -5.26
N ALA A 22 -0.04 10.23 -4.21
CA ALA A 22 -1.50 10.22 -4.23
C ALA A 22 -2.07 11.19 -5.27
N GLN A 23 -1.55 12.42 -5.31
CA GLN A 23 -1.99 13.44 -6.26
C GLN A 23 -1.67 13.04 -7.71
N GLU A 24 -0.49 12.47 -7.97
CA GLU A 24 -0.11 11.97 -9.30
C GLU A 24 -1.02 10.81 -9.76
N ALA A 25 -1.44 9.95 -8.82
CA ALA A 25 -2.38 8.86 -9.08
C ALA A 25 -3.76 9.39 -9.49
N GLU A 26 -4.28 10.40 -8.77
CA GLU A 26 -5.54 11.07 -9.12
C GLU A 26 -5.49 11.72 -10.53
N GLN A 27 -4.37 12.38 -10.87
CA GLN A 27 -4.20 13.03 -12.18
C GLN A 27 -4.16 12.04 -13.35
N THR A 28 -3.64 10.85 -13.12
CA THR A 28 -3.51 9.79 -14.13
C THR A 28 -4.73 8.88 -14.20
N GLY A 29 -5.71 9.05 -13.29
CA GLY A 29 -6.86 8.15 -13.16
C GLY A 29 -6.49 6.76 -12.63
N GLN A 30 -5.26 6.60 -12.14
CA GLN A 30 -4.76 5.35 -11.59
C GLN A 30 -5.01 5.35 -10.08
N PRO A 31 -5.62 4.32 -9.47
CA PRO A 31 -5.85 4.33 -8.03
C PRO A 31 -4.51 4.32 -7.29
N SER A 32 -4.32 5.27 -6.37
CA SER A 32 -3.16 5.27 -5.46
C SER A 32 -3.13 3.93 -4.72
N PRO A 33 -2.07 3.12 -4.85
CA PRO A 33 -2.02 1.80 -4.22
C PRO A 33 -1.92 1.88 -2.70
N VAL A 34 -1.79 3.08 -2.11
CA VAL A 34 -1.76 3.31 -0.68
C VAL A 34 -3.13 3.80 -0.16
N LEU A 35 -3.85 4.62 -0.94
CA LEU A 35 -5.08 5.27 -0.50
C LEU A 35 -6.36 4.61 -1.04
N ASP A 36 -6.26 3.81 -2.11
CA ASP A 36 -7.43 3.14 -2.65
C ASP A 36 -7.78 1.89 -1.84
N HIS A 37 -8.91 1.95 -1.14
CA HIS A 37 -9.45 0.81 -0.38
C HIS A 37 -10.43 -0.04 -1.18
N SER A 38 -10.78 0.37 -2.40
CA SER A 38 -11.70 -0.32 -3.30
C SER A 38 -11.11 -1.65 -3.75
N ALA A 39 -11.98 -2.58 -4.17
CA ALA A 39 -11.53 -3.82 -4.78
C ALA A 39 -10.70 -3.50 -6.05
N PRO A 40 -9.65 -4.28 -6.33
CA PRO A 40 -8.91 -4.12 -7.57
C PRO A 40 -9.82 -4.41 -8.77
N THR A 41 -9.79 -3.53 -9.77
CA THR A 41 -10.60 -3.66 -10.99
C THR A 41 -10.15 -4.84 -11.85
N GLU A 42 -8.86 -5.18 -11.76
CA GLU A 42 -8.23 -6.30 -12.47
C GLU A 42 -7.68 -7.31 -11.47
N PRO A 43 -7.58 -8.61 -11.84
CA PRO A 43 -6.94 -9.61 -11.00
C PRO A 43 -5.52 -9.20 -10.61
N LEU A 44 -5.16 -9.43 -9.34
CA LEU A 44 -3.81 -9.16 -8.87
C LEU A 44 -2.85 -10.25 -9.35
N THR A 45 -1.60 -9.86 -9.65
CA THR A 45 -0.50 -10.82 -9.69
C THR A 45 -0.05 -11.16 -8.27
N ARG A 46 0.71 -12.25 -8.11
CA ARG A 46 1.32 -12.65 -6.83
C ARG A 46 2.12 -11.51 -6.20
N ASP A 47 2.99 -10.86 -6.98
CA ASP A 47 3.83 -9.75 -6.50
C ASP A 47 2.99 -8.53 -6.09
N MET A 48 1.95 -8.22 -6.86
CA MET A 48 1.01 -7.14 -6.51
C MET A 48 0.27 -7.44 -5.21
N ALA A 49 -0.13 -8.69 -4.97
CA ALA A 49 -0.79 -9.09 -3.73
C ALA A 49 0.12 -8.94 -2.50
N HIS A 50 1.39 -9.35 -2.60
CA HIS A 50 2.36 -9.06 -1.54
C HIS A 50 2.52 -7.56 -1.30
N ARG A 51 2.62 -6.77 -2.37
CA ARG A 51 2.74 -5.30 -2.25
C ARG A 51 1.50 -4.68 -1.60
N VAL A 52 0.31 -5.13 -1.95
CA VAL A 52 -0.96 -4.71 -1.33
C VAL A 52 -0.94 -4.99 0.17
N LEU A 53 -0.54 -6.19 0.62
CA LEU A 53 -0.48 -6.49 2.06
C LEU A 53 0.53 -5.63 2.82
N GLN A 54 1.65 -5.25 2.17
CA GLN A 54 2.64 -4.34 2.75
C GLN A 54 2.09 -2.91 2.91
N LEU A 55 1.46 -2.38 1.85
CA LEU A 55 0.93 -1.02 1.84
C LEU A 55 -0.28 -0.88 2.77
N HIS A 56 -1.19 -1.85 2.76
CA HIS A 56 -2.38 -1.89 3.61
C HIS A 56 -2.15 -2.60 4.94
N ARG A 57 -0.92 -2.57 5.48
CA ARG A 57 -0.59 -3.23 6.75
C ARG A 57 -1.51 -2.79 7.90
N ALA A 58 -1.86 -1.49 7.93
CA ALA A 58 -2.69 -0.88 8.97
C ALA A 58 -4.20 -1.08 8.75
N CYS A 59 -4.62 -1.52 7.56
CA CYS A 59 -6.03 -1.72 7.28
C CYS A 59 -6.58 -2.97 7.98
N ASP A 60 -7.82 -2.92 8.42
CA ASP A 60 -8.56 -4.12 8.76
C ASP A 60 -8.94 -4.89 7.49
N ARG A 61 -8.74 -6.22 7.49
CA ARG A 61 -8.98 -7.06 6.29
C ARG A 61 -10.46 -7.13 5.91
N VAL A 62 -11.37 -7.08 6.88
CA VAL A 62 -12.81 -7.15 6.65
C VAL A 62 -13.34 -5.84 6.08
N ARG A 63 -12.69 -4.72 6.42
CA ARG A 63 -13.11 -3.36 5.99
C ARG A 63 -12.39 -2.83 4.75
N CYS A 64 -11.26 -3.41 4.33
CA CYS A 64 -10.51 -2.98 3.15
C CYS A 64 -10.56 -4.05 2.06
N ALA A 65 -11.35 -3.79 1.01
CA ALA A 65 -11.55 -4.72 -0.10
C ALA A 65 -10.23 -5.01 -0.85
N ARG A 66 -9.36 -4.01 -1.01
CA ARG A 66 -8.03 -4.21 -1.60
C ARG A 66 -7.17 -5.18 -0.79
N LYS A 67 -7.10 -5.00 0.53
CA LYS A 67 -6.38 -5.93 1.43
C LYS A 67 -6.98 -7.32 1.39
N ALA A 68 -8.31 -7.43 1.40
CA ALA A 68 -9.00 -8.71 1.31
C ALA A 68 -8.62 -9.45 0.01
N ALA A 69 -8.64 -8.78 -1.14
CA ALA A 69 -8.27 -9.38 -2.43
C ALA A 69 -6.83 -9.89 -2.44
N GLY A 70 -5.86 -9.08 -1.97
CA GLY A 70 -4.47 -9.51 -1.86
C GLY A 70 -4.27 -10.68 -0.90
N TRP A 71 -4.97 -10.67 0.24
CA TRP A 71 -4.93 -11.77 1.19
C TRP A 71 -5.48 -13.07 0.59
N THR A 72 -6.67 -13.01 -0.02
CA THR A 72 -7.33 -14.18 -0.61
C THR A 72 -6.45 -14.83 -1.67
N LEU A 73 -5.88 -14.05 -2.59
CA LEU A 73 -5.00 -14.61 -3.62
C LEU A 73 -3.80 -15.34 -3.02
N LEU A 74 -3.15 -14.76 -2.01
CA LEU A 74 -1.99 -15.41 -1.37
C LEU A 74 -2.36 -16.64 -0.55
N VAL A 75 -3.58 -16.73 -0.04
CA VAL A 75 -4.10 -17.98 0.57
C VAL A 75 -4.31 -19.04 -0.50
N GLU A 76 -4.92 -18.69 -1.63
CA GLU A 76 -5.17 -19.61 -2.74
C GLU A 76 -3.86 -20.15 -3.35
N LEU A 77 -2.83 -19.32 -3.41
CA LEU A 77 -1.48 -19.72 -3.85
C LEU A 77 -0.68 -20.50 -2.80
N GLY A 78 -1.16 -20.57 -1.55
CA GLY A 78 -0.48 -21.25 -0.44
C GLY A 78 0.65 -20.45 0.22
N ASP A 79 0.80 -19.17 -0.12
CA ASP A 79 1.82 -18.27 0.45
C ASP A 79 1.46 -17.73 1.83
N VAL A 80 0.17 -17.76 2.15
CA VAL A 80 -0.38 -17.35 3.43
C VAL A 80 -1.25 -18.47 3.97
N VAL A 81 -0.92 -18.94 5.17
CA VAL A 81 -1.76 -19.92 5.88
C VAL A 81 -2.60 -19.16 6.91
N PRO A 82 -3.94 -19.14 6.78
CA PRO A 82 -4.80 -18.52 7.77
C PRO A 82 -4.68 -19.24 9.11
N ARG A 83 -4.51 -18.48 10.20
CA ARG A 83 -4.66 -19.04 11.54
C ARG A 83 -6.14 -19.39 11.80
N PRO A 84 -6.45 -20.59 12.34
CA PRO A 84 -7.82 -20.93 12.69
C PRO A 84 -8.36 -20.00 13.77
N ALA A 85 -9.68 -19.77 13.75
CA ALA A 85 -10.34 -18.78 14.59
C ALA A 85 -10.22 -19.04 16.10
N ASN A 86 -9.92 -20.28 16.50
CA ASN A 86 -9.71 -20.69 17.89
C ASN A 86 -8.25 -20.50 18.37
N GLY A 87 -7.35 -20.01 17.52
CA GLY A 87 -5.96 -19.73 17.88
C GLY A 87 -5.06 -20.96 18.05
N SER A 88 -5.57 -22.16 17.77
CA SER A 88 -4.77 -23.38 17.76
C SER A 88 -3.70 -23.31 16.65
N MET A 89 -2.45 -23.62 17.00
CA MET A 89 -1.38 -23.86 16.03
C MET A 89 -1.49 -25.26 15.45
#